data_AF-A0A7K9ZX50-F1
#
_entry.id   AF-A0A7K9ZX50-F1
#
_cell.length_a   1.000
_cell.length_b   1.000
_cell.length_c   1.000
_cell.angle_alpha   90.00
_cell.angle_beta   90.00
_cell.angle_gamma   90.00
#
_symmetry.space_group_name_H-M   'P 1'
#
loop_
_entity.id
_entity.type
_entity.pdbx_description
1 polymer ?
#
loop_
_entity_poly.entity_id
_entity_poly.type
_entity_poly.pdbx_seq_one_letter_code
_entity_poly.pdbx_strand_id
1 'polypeptide(L)' 'CPKGWVGYRGVCYFLSRDQGTWDQGQARCSELGASLAVLKDEEMEFLFPLSGSVHHCLGLRR' A
#
# COMPACT_ATOMS: atom_id res chain seq x y z
N CYS A 1 -1.01 13.94 -3.10
CA CYS A 1 -1.53 12.88 -2.21
C CYS A 1 -2.05 13.50 -0.93
N PRO A 2 -3.06 12.90 -0.27
CA PRO A 2 -3.52 13.36 1.04
C PRO A 2 -2.38 13.33 2.07
N LYS A 3 -2.51 14.10 3.15
CA LYS A 3 -1.51 14.10 4.23
C LYS A 3 -1.34 12.68 4.80
N GLY A 4 -0.10 12.21 4.91
CA GLY A 4 0.22 10.85 5.39
C GLY A 4 0.32 9.78 4.31
N TRP A 5 0.18 10.15 3.03
CA TRP A 5 0.35 9.25 1.88
C TRP A 5 1.66 9.54 1.15
N VAL A 6 2.24 8.50 0.55
CA VAL A 6 3.48 8.59 -0.24
C VAL A 6 3.11 8.72 -1.72
N GLY A 7 3.64 9.74 -2.40
CA GLY A 7 3.44 9.91 -3.84
C GLY A 7 4.60 9.33 -4.64
N TYR A 8 4.31 8.50 -5.64
CA TYR A 8 5.29 8.01 -6.60
C TYR A 8 4.66 7.88 -7.99
N ARG A 9 5.32 8.43 -9.03
CA ARG A 9 4.86 8.39 -10.44
C ARG A 9 3.39 8.80 -10.66
N GLY A 10 2.88 9.74 -9.88
CA GLY A 10 1.49 10.23 -9.98
C GLY A 10 0.46 9.34 -9.26
N VAL A 11 0.90 8.26 -8.62
CA VAL A 11 0.07 7.40 -7.76
C VAL A 11 0.35 7.73 -6.29
N CYS A 12 -0.68 7.60 -5.46
CA CYS A 12 -0.60 7.84 -4.02
C CYS A 12 -0.76 6.52 -3.26
N TYR A 13 0.23 6.18 -2.46
CA TYR A 13 0.30 4.95 -1.69
C TYR A 13 0.07 5.24 -0.21
N PHE A 14 -0.75 4.43 0.43
CA PHE A 14 -0.93 4.43 1.88
C PHE A 14 -0.27 3.20 2.47
N LEU A 15 0.77 3.42 3.28
CA LEU A 15 1.49 2.36 3.97
C LEU A 15 0.78 2.05 5.29
N SER A 16 -0.15 1.10 5.25
CA SER A 16 -0.82 0.59 6.45
C SER A 16 0.18 -0.14 7.35
N ARG A 17 0.16 0.14 8.65
CA ARG A 17 0.95 -0.60 9.66
C ARG A 17 0.18 -1.78 10.28
N ASP A 18 -1.09 -1.90 9.92
CA ASP A 18 -1.96 -2.92 10.47
C ASP A 18 -1.69 -4.28 9.84
N GLN A 19 -1.66 -5.30 10.68
CA GLN A 19 -1.55 -6.68 10.25
C GLN A 19 -2.95 -7.29 10.12
N GLY A 20 -3.17 -8.06 9.07
CA GLY A 20 -4.46 -8.68 8.81
C GLY A 20 -4.43 -9.56 7.57
N THR A 21 -5.56 -10.19 7.29
CA THR A 21 -5.74 -10.94 6.05
C THR A 21 -5.87 -10.01 4.86
N TRP A 22 -5.73 -10.55 3.65
CA TRP A 22 -5.91 -9.81 2.41
C TRP A 22 -7.30 -9.14 2.33
N ASP A 23 -8.37 -9.84 2.72
CA ASP A 23 -9.73 -9.32 2.72
C ASP A 23 -9.89 -8.12 3.68
N GLN A 24 -9.27 -8.19 4.85
CA GLN A 24 -9.26 -7.09 5.82
C GLN A 24 -8.51 -5.88 5.28
N GLY A 25 -7.36 -6.10 4.61
CA GLY A 25 -6.61 -5.04 3.94
C GLY A 25 -7.43 -4.37 2.83
N GLN A 26 -8.09 -5.16 1.98
CA GLN A 26 -8.94 -4.65 0.90
C GLN A 26 -10.14 -3.87 1.43
N ALA A 27 -10.81 -4.37 2.47
CA ALA A 27 -11.93 -3.68 3.11
C ALA A 27 -11.49 -2.32 3.66
N ARG A 28 -10.35 -2.28 4.36
CA ARG A 28 -9.79 -1.05 4.94
C ARG A 28 -9.33 -0.04 3.89
N CYS A 29 -8.69 -0.49 2.81
CA CYS A 29 -8.38 0.39 1.69
C CYS A 29 -9.65 0.98 1.06
N SER A 30 -10.72 0.18 0.97
CA SER A 30 -12.00 0.62 0.42
C SER A 30 -12.68 1.68 1.31
N GLU A 31 -12.61 1.53 2.64
CA GLU A 31 -13.07 2.56 3.60
C GLU A 31 -12.34 3.89 3.44
N LEU A 32 -11.06 3.85 3.05
CA LEU A 32 -10.24 5.03 2.76
C LEU A 32 -10.46 5.60 1.34
N GLY A 33 -11.43 5.06 0.57
CA GLY A 33 -11.69 5.46 -0.81
C GLY A 33 -10.57 5.05 -1.78
N ALA A 34 -9.81 4.02 -1.44
CA ALA A 34 -8.68 3.52 -2.20
C ALA A 34 -8.82 2.01 -2.49
N SER A 35 -7.85 1.46 -3.19
CA SER A 35 -7.74 0.04 -3.48
C SER A 35 -6.38 -0.46 -3.06
N LEU A 36 -6.31 -1.75 -2.71
CA LEU A 36 -5.06 -2.37 -2.30
C LEU A 36 -4.07 -2.36 -3.49
N ALA A 37 -2.87 -1.83 -3.28
CA ALA A 37 -1.92 -1.60 -4.35
C ALA A 37 -1.18 -2.88 -4.78
N VAL A 38 -1.05 -3.07 -6.09
CA VAL A 38 -0.16 -4.05 -6.72
C VAL A 38 1.15 -3.32 -7.04
N LEU A 39 2.25 -3.69 -6.39
CA LEU A 39 3.55 -3.08 -6.67
C LEU A 39 4.31 -3.87 -7.72
N LYS A 40 4.83 -3.18 -8.73
CA LYS A 40 5.88 -3.68 -9.62
C LYS A 40 7.23 -3.58 -8.94
N ASP A 41 8.24 -4.26 -9.49
CA ASP A 41 9.59 -4.28 -8.94
C ASP A 41 10.15 -2.86 -8.73
N GLU A 42 9.89 -1.93 -9.65
CA GLU A 42 10.37 -0.54 -9.53
C GLU A 42 9.66 0.24 -8.41
N GLU A 43 8.40 -0.09 -8.13
CA GLU A 43 7.64 0.52 -7.04
C GLU A 43 8.03 -0.10 -5.71
N MET A 44 8.36 -1.40 -5.69
CA MET A 44 8.96 -2.05 -4.53
C MET A 44 10.30 -1.42 -4.16
N GLU A 45 11.24 -1.23 -5.09
CA GLU A 45 12.53 -0.59 -4.78
C GLU A 45 12.39 0.79 -4.14
N PHE A 46 11.37 1.55 -4.53
CA PHE A 46 11.10 2.87 -3.96
C PHE A 46 10.37 2.80 -2.61
N LEU A 47 9.41 1.90 -2.45
CA LEU A 47 8.56 1.82 -1.26
C LEU A 47 9.21 0.98 -0.13
N PHE A 48 10.04 -0.01 -0.47
CA PHE A 48 10.68 -0.93 0.48
C PHE A 48 11.53 -0.21 1.56
N PRO A 49 12.33 0.82 1.22
CA PRO A 49 13.08 1.60 2.21
C PRO A 49 12.17 2.46 3.10
N LEU A 50 11.03 2.92 2.57
CA LEU A 50 10.05 3.71 3.32
C LEU A 50 9.21 2.85 4.27
N SER A 51 9.17 1.55 4.01
CA SER A 51 8.35 0.55 4.69
C SER A 51 9.11 -0.27 5.74
N GLY A 52 10.17 0.29 6.35
CA GLY A 52 11.13 -0.43 7.19
C GLY A 52 10.55 -1.54 8.08
N SER A 53 11.17 -2.73 8.03
CA SER A 53 10.97 -3.94 8.86
C SER A 53 9.54 -4.35 9.27
N VAL A 54 8.50 -3.84 8.62
CA VAL A 54 7.10 -4.18 8.92
C VAL A 54 6.50 -4.92 7.73
N HIS A 55 5.88 -6.06 7.98
CA HIS A 55 5.14 -6.78 6.96
C HIS A 55 3.90 -5.97 6.58
N HIS A 56 3.82 -5.53 5.32
CA HIS A 56 2.74 -4.68 4.82
C HIS A 56 1.81 -5.44 3.87
N CYS A 57 0.51 -5.13 3.94
CA CYS A 57 -0.49 -5.66 3.03
C CYS A 57 -0.22 -5.18 1.60
N LEU A 58 0.10 -6.12 0.71
CA LEU A 58 0.31 -5.90 -0.73
C LEU A 58 -0.81 -6.61 -1.49
N GLY A 59 -1.55 -5.86 -2.29
CA GLY A 59 -2.72 -6.38 -3.00
C GLY A 59 -2.33 -6.94 -4.34
N LEU A 60 -2.83 -8.14 -4.65
CA LEU A 60 -2.68 -8.79 -5.96
C LEU A 60 -4.08 -9.13 -6.48
N ARG A 61 -4.32 -8.89 -7.78
CA ARG A 61 -5.33 -9.64 -8.52
C ARG A 61 -4.79 -9.96 -9.92
N ARG A 62 -5.07 -11.20 -10.35
CA ARG A 62 -4.74 -11.79 -11.67
C ARG A 62 -5.24 -10.96 -12.84
#